data_AF-H0AE02-F1
#
_entry.id   AF-H0AE02-F1
#
_cell.length_a   1.000
_cell.length_b   1.000
_cell.length_c   1.000
_cell.angle_alpha   90.00
_cell.angle_beta   90.00
_cell.angle_gamma   90.00
#
_symmetry.space_group_name_H-M   'P 1'
#
loop_
_entity.id
_entity.type
_entity.pdbx_description
1 polymer ?
#
loop_
_entity_poly.entity_id
_entity_poly.type
_entity_poly.pdbx_seq_one_letter_code
_entity_poly.pdbx_strand_id
1 'polypeptide(L)'
;MKSDELNEMQREAEEKREPDYDISPMFIHRWSPRALGRDMEEDELKALFEAARWAPSSYNNQSWRFIYSTYEDEEFEEFVGLLDEFNESWAEPSYALIVLASKTTFDHNGFQVLDTRLYRPFIPASESIKLEDSSITARPKTL
;
A
#
# COMPACT_ATOMS: atom_id res chain seq x y z
N MET A 1 17.00 19.17 7.24
CA MET A 1 18.14 18.43 7.84
C MET A 1 19.35 18.48 6.90
N LYS A 2 20.61 18.53 7.37
CA LYS A 2 21.77 18.65 6.46
C LYS A 2 22.07 17.32 5.77
N SER A 3 22.52 17.34 4.50
CA SER A 3 22.84 16.13 3.71
C SER A 3 23.84 15.20 4.40
N ASP A 4 24.76 15.78 5.16
CA ASP A 4 25.84 15.05 5.81
C ASP A 4 25.33 14.23 7.01
N GLU A 5 24.30 14.71 7.70
CA GLU A 5 23.66 14.00 8.82
C GLU A 5 22.83 12.80 8.33
N LEU A 6 22.16 12.94 7.18
CA LEU A 6 21.43 11.85 6.52
C LEU A 6 22.36 10.71 6.09
N ASN A 7 23.51 11.05 5.52
CA ASN A 7 24.51 10.08 5.11
C ASN A 7 25.12 9.32 6.30
N GLU A 8 25.31 10.00 7.44
CA GLU A 8 25.82 9.37 8.66
C GLU A 8 24.80 8.39 9.26
N MET A 9 23.52 8.77 9.35
CA MET A 9 22.45 7.90 9.82
C MET A 9 22.25 6.66 8.94
N GLN A 10 22.43 6.81 7.63
CA GLN A 10 22.37 5.69 6.68
C GLN A 10 23.53 4.71 6.89
N ARG A 11 24.75 5.20 7.07
CA ARG A 11 25.93 4.37 7.39
C ARG A 11 25.77 3.60 8.70
N GLU A 12 25.26 4.25 9.75
CA GLU A 12 25.00 3.56 11.02
C GLU A 12 23.94 2.44 10.88
N ALA A 13 22.98 2.58 9.98
CA ALA A 13 21.97 1.56 9.72
C ALA A 13 22.56 0.35 8.98
N GLU A 14 23.49 0.57 8.04
CA GLU A 14 24.25 -0.49 7.35
C GLU A 14 25.14 -1.26 8.33
N GLU A 15 25.81 -0.56 9.24
CA GLU A 15 26.69 -1.20 10.23
C GLU A 15 25.95 -2.12 11.22
N LYS A 16 24.64 -1.89 11.45
CA LYS A 16 23.85 -2.66 12.41
C LYS A 16 22.97 -3.74 11.76
N ARG A 17 22.89 -3.78 10.43
CA ARG A 17 21.99 -4.66 9.68
C ARG A 17 22.74 -5.32 8.53
N GLU A 18 23.18 -6.55 8.77
CA GLU A 18 23.91 -7.35 7.78
C GLU A 18 22.94 -8.24 6.98
N PRO A 19 22.76 -8.03 5.66
CA PRO A 19 21.99 -8.94 4.83
C PRO A 19 22.81 -10.19 4.46
N ASP A 20 22.15 -11.34 4.35
CA ASP A 20 22.81 -12.59 3.91
C ASP A 20 23.22 -12.57 2.41
N TYR A 21 22.72 -11.61 1.63
CA TYR A 21 22.90 -11.51 0.18
C TYR A 21 23.07 -10.06 -0.27
N ASP A 22 23.65 -9.89 -1.47
CA ASP A 22 23.76 -8.59 -2.14
C ASP A 22 22.37 -8.10 -2.58
N ILE A 23 21.80 -7.19 -1.79
CA ILE A 23 20.50 -6.57 -2.01
C ILE A 23 20.66 -5.05 -2.08
N SER A 24 19.69 -4.37 -2.70
CA SER A 24 19.69 -2.91 -2.74
C SER A 24 19.76 -2.30 -1.32
N PRO A 25 20.66 -1.34 -1.05
CA PRO A 25 20.78 -0.69 0.26
C PRO A 25 19.49 -0.04 0.75
N MET A 26 18.59 0.34 -0.18
CA MET A 26 17.27 0.87 0.15
C MET A 26 16.49 -0.04 1.11
N PHE A 27 16.63 -1.36 0.99
CA PHE A 27 15.95 -2.32 1.88
C PHE A 27 16.55 -2.36 3.29
N ILE A 28 17.85 -2.08 3.41
CA ILE A 28 18.59 -2.02 4.68
C ILE A 28 18.24 -0.70 5.40
N HIS A 29 18.24 0.40 4.65
CA HIS A 29 17.96 1.75 5.15
C HIS A 29 16.50 1.97 5.53
N ARG A 30 15.55 1.30 4.86
CA ARG A 30 14.12 1.46 5.16
C ARG A 30 13.79 0.89 6.54
N TRP A 31 13.14 1.69 7.37
CA TRP A 31 12.57 1.28 8.64
C TRP A 31 11.31 2.11 8.93
N SER A 32 10.66 1.87 10.08
CA SER A 32 9.48 2.61 10.52
C SER A 32 9.87 3.59 11.64
N PRO A 33 10.41 4.78 11.29
CA PRO A 33 10.74 5.80 12.28
C PRO A 33 9.46 6.30 12.97
N ARG A 34 9.61 6.75 14.21
CA ARG A 34 8.54 7.39 15.00
C ARG A 34 8.89 8.82 15.43
N ALA A 35 10.07 9.31 15.06
CA ALA A 35 10.41 10.73 15.18
C ALA A 35 10.07 11.39 13.84
N LEU A 36 8.84 11.91 13.72
CA LEU A 36 8.33 12.52 12.49
C LEU A 36 8.31 14.05 12.60
N GLY A 37 8.23 14.71 11.45
CA GLY A 37 8.13 16.16 11.33
C GLY A 37 7.37 16.57 10.07
N ARG A 38 7.22 17.88 9.88
CA ARG A 38 6.46 18.52 8.79
C ARG A 38 7.33 19.12 7.69
N ASP A 39 8.64 18.82 7.70
CA ASP A 39 9.60 19.27 6.68
C ASP A 39 9.46 18.39 5.43
N MET A 40 8.45 18.67 4.62
CA MET A 40 8.16 18.00 3.35
C MET A 40 7.35 18.95 2.46
N GLU A 41 7.59 18.90 1.15
CA GLU A 41 6.80 19.64 0.16
C GLU A 41 5.65 18.76 -0.39
N GLU A 42 4.54 19.37 -0.78
CA GLU A 42 3.37 18.63 -1.30
C GLU A 42 3.71 17.78 -2.53
N ASP A 43 4.63 18.27 -3.39
CA ASP A 43 5.09 17.53 -4.57
C ASP A 43 5.86 16.25 -4.21
N GLU A 44 6.54 16.21 -3.06
CA GLU A 44 7.20 14.99 -2.58
C GLU A 44 6.17 13.95 -2.16
N LEU A 45 5.10 14.36 -1.47
CA LEU A 45 3.97 13.48 -1.14
C LEU A 45 3.30 12.94 -2.41
N LYS A 46 3.07 13.78 -3.41
CA LYS A 46 2.53 13.37 -4.72
C LYS A 46 3.44 12.39 -5.44
N ALA A 47 4.77 12.59 -5.38
CA ALA A 47 5.74 11.66 -5.95
C ALA A 47 5.68 10.27 -5.27
N LEU A 48 5.39 10.20 -3.97
CA LEU A 48 5.18 8.93 -3.27
C LEU A 48 3.92 8.19 -3.78
N PHE A 49 2.81 8.91 -3.99
CA PHE A 49 1.60 8.31 -4.58
C PHE A 49 1.82 7.85 -6.03
N GLU A 50 2.56 8.62 -6.81
CA GLU A 50 2.99 8.26 -8.16
C GLU A 50 3.84 6.99 -8.14
N ALA A 51 4.81 6.86 -7.24
CA ALA A 51 5.57 5.63 -7.11
C ALA A 51 4.69 4.43 -6.72
N ALA A 52 3.77 4.63 -5.78
CA ALA A 52 2.88 3.58 -5.29
C ALA A 52 1.91 3.05 -6.37
N ARG A 53 1.43 3.91 -7.28
CA ARG A 53 0.49 3.49 -8.35
C ARG A 53 1.12 2.53 -9.37
N TRP A 54 2.45 2.45 -9.44
CA TRP A 54 3.16 1.55 -10.36
C TRP A 54 3.30 0.11 -9.82
N ALA A 55 2.80 -0.18 -8.63
CA ALA A 55 2.75 -1.54 -8.12
C ALA A 55 1.99 -2.46 -9.09
N PRO A 56 2.40 -3.73 -9.27
CA PRO A 56 1.62 -4.69 -10.05
C PRO A 56 0.31 -5.03 -9.31
N SER A 57 -0.77 -5.26 -10.07
CA SER A 57 -2.06 -5.71 -9.51
C SER A 57 -2.75 -6.73 -10.41
N SER A 58 -3.58 -7.58 -9.81
CA SER A 58 -4.36 -8.58 -10.55
C SER A 58 -5.26 -7.90 -11.58
N TYR A 59 -5.22 -8.38 -12.84
CA TYR A 59 -5.89 -7.76 -13.99
C TYR A 59 -5.57 -6.28 -14.21
N ASN A 60 -4.46 -5.79 -13.65
CA ASN A 60 -4.12 -4.38 -13.59
C ASN A 60 -5.25 -3.49 -13.01
N ASN A 61 -6.02 -4.04 -12.07
CA ASN A 61 -7.21 -3.37 -11.52
C ASN A 61 -6.89 -2.16 -10.63
N GLN A 62 -5.67 -2.09 -10.07
CA GLN A 62 -5.19 -0.95 -9.30
C GLN A 62 -6.19 -0.56 -8.18
N SER A 63 -6.58 -1.55 -7.36
CA SER A 63 -7.64 -1.41 -6.37
C SER A 63 -7.32 -0.48 -5.19
N TRP A 64 -6.05 -0.06 -5.03
CA TRP A 64 -5.64 0.83 -3.95
C TRP A 64 -6.34 2.18 -4.04
N ARG A 65 -6.75 2.70 -2.88
CA ARG A 65 -7.31 4.04 -2.69
C ARG A 65 -6.53 4.69 -1.57
N PHE A 66 -5.83 5.76 -1.88
CA PHE A 66 -5.12 6.59 -0.92
C PHE A 66 -6.05 7.72 -0.52
N ILE A 67 -6.40 7.76 0.77
CA ILE A 67 -7.17 8.84 1.37
C ILE A 67 -6.20 9.50 2.34
N TYR A 68 -5.93 10.78 2.17
CA TYR A 68 -4.91 11.46 2.95
C TYR A 68 -5.38 12.86 3.36
N SER A 69 -4.76 13.36 4.42
CA SER A 69 -4.86 14.74 4.89
C SER A 69 -3.46 15.18 5.33
N THR A 70 -3.08 16.38 4.90
CA THR A 70 -1.86 17.07 5.34
C THR A 70 -2.14 17.86 6.60
N TYR A 71 -1.10 18.21 7.36
CA TYR A 71 -1.24 18.99 8.58
C TYR A 71 -1.84 20.40 8.39
N GLU A 72 -1.92 20.87 7.14
CA GLU A 72 -2.51 22.16 6.76
C GLU A 72 -4.01 22.07 6.49
N ASP A 73 -4.54 20.86 6.25
CA ASP A 73 -5.95 20.63 5.96
C ASP A 73 -6.80 20.69 7.23
N GLU A 74 -8.07 21.10 7.10
CA GLU A 74 -9.02 21.17 8.22
C GLU A 74 -9.37 19.78 8.77
N GLU A 75 -9.31 18.74 7.93
CA GLU A 75 -9.63 17.36 8.25
C GLU A 75 -8.50 16.62 8.98
N PHE A 76 -7.32 17.22 9.16
CA PHE A 76 -6.17 16.52 9.75
C PHE A 76 -6.46 16.00 11.17
N GLU A 77 -7.17 16.79 11.97
CA GLU A 77 -7.59 16.41 13.31
C GLU A 77 -8.54 15.20 13.30
N GLU A 78 -9.40 15.08 12.28
CA GLU A 78 -10.25 13.90 12.10
C GLU A 78 -9.41 12.66 11.82
N PHE A 79 -8.35 12.78 11.01
CA PHE A 79 -7.40 11.69 10.75
C PHE A 79 -6.61 11.30 11.99
N VAL A 80 -6.17 12.27 12.79
CA VAL A 80 -5.50 12.01 14.09
C VAL A 80 -6.46 11.26 15.01
N GLY A 81 -7.73 11.64 15.05
CA GLY A 81 -8.78 10.97 15.84
C GLY A 81 -9.10 9.52 15.42
N LEU A 82 -8.59 9.04 14.27
CA LEU A 82 -8.66 7.63 13.88
C LEU A 82 -7.61 6.76 14.59
N LEU A 83 -6.59 7.38 15.18
CA LEU A 83 -5.47 6.71 15.84
C LEU A 83 -5.82 6.39 17.30
N ASP A 84 -5.15 5.40 17.87
CA ASP A 84 -5.12 5.23 19.33
C ASP A 84 -4.06 6.17 19.94
N GLU A 85 -4.12 6.38 21.26
CA GLU A 85 -3.21 7.28 21.99
C GLU A 85 -1.72 6.96 21.74
N PHE A 86 -1.40 5.67 21.58
CA PHE A 86 -0.03 5.24 21.33
C PHE A 86 0.45 5.69 19.94
N ASN A 87 -0.37 5.51 18.90
CA ASN A 87 -0.02 5.90 17.53
C ASN A 87 -0.08 7.41 17.33
N GLU A 88 -1.07 8.08 17.91
CA GLU A 88 -1.20 9.53 17.92
C GLU A 88 0.08 10.20 18.44
N SER A 89 0.63 9.72 19.57
CA SER A 89 1.78 10.32 20.26
C SER A 89 3.03 10.55 19.40
N TRP A 90 3.18 9.82 18.30
CA TRP A 90 4.29 9.97 17.37
C TRP A 90 3.88 10.28 15.92
N ALA A 91 2.60 10.08 15.56
CA ALA A 91 2.10 10.31 14.22
C ALA A 91 1.51 11.72 14.01
N GLU A 92 0.96 12.35 15.06
CA GLU A 92 0.44 13.73 15.02
C GLU A 92 1.46 14.77 14.50
N PRO A 93 2.78 14.67 14.83
CA PRO A 93 3.78 15.60 14.30
C PRO A 93 4.13 15.40 12.82
N SER A 94 3.53 14.43 12.13
CA SER A 94 3.83 14.14 10.72
C SER A 94 3.31 15.22 9.76
N TYR A 95 3.88 15.26 8.55
CA TYR A 95 3.40 16.11 7.45
C TYR A 95 2.01 15.70 6.97
N ALA A 96 1.74 14.39 6.87
CA ALA A 96 0.47 13.87 6.37
C ALA A 96 0.15 12.50 6.98
N LEU A 97 -1.14 12.25 7.17
CA LEU A 97 -1.69 10.95 7.53
C LEU A 97 -2.38 10.34 6.30
N ILE A 98 -2.12 9.05 6.05
CA ILE A 98 -2.60 8.36 4.86
C ILE A 98 -3.32 7.07 5.30
N VAL A 99 -4.59 6.97 4.94
CA VAL A 99 -5.39 5.74 5.02
C VAL A 99 -5.34 5.04 3.67
N LEU A 100 -4.80 3.83 3.66
CA LEU A 100 -4.82 2.96 2.48
C LEU A 100 -6.02 2.02 2.55
N ALA A 101 -6.94 2.18 1.60
CA ALA A 101 -8.07 1.28 1.40
C ALA A 101 -7.92 0.49 0.09
N SER A 102 -8.67 -0.59 -0.06
CA SER A 102 -8.72 -1.40 -1.28
C SER A 102 -10.15 -1.64 -1.73
N LYS A 103 -10.43 -1.41 -3.01
CA LYS A 103 -11.70 -1.76 -3.61
C LYS A 103 -11.83 -3.28 -3.67
N THR A 104 -12.92 -3.81 -3.11
CA THR A 104 -13.15 -5.26 -3.05
C THR A 104 -13.69 -5.82 -4.36
N THR A 105 -13.97 -4.99 -5.38
CA THR A 105 -14.50 -5.41 -6.68
C THR A 105 -13.62 -4.95 -7.85
N PHE A 106 -13.63 -5.74 -8.93
CA PHE A 106 -12.98 -5.40 -10.19
C PHE A 106 -13.71 -4.28 -10.91
N ASP A 107 -12.96 -3.38 -11.54
CA ASP A 107 -13.51 -2.24 -12.29
C ASP A 107 -14.17 -2.69 -13.60
N HIS A 108 -13.66 -3.76 -14.22
CA HIS A 108 -14.13 -4.22 -15.52
C HIS A 108 -15.45 -5.02 -15.47
N ASN A 109 -15.80 -5.64 -14.35
CA ASN A 109 -17.00 -6.49 -14.24
C ASN A 109 -17.72 -6.45 -12.88
N GLY A 110 -17.20 -5.75 -11.87
CA GLY A 110 -17.81 -5.68 -10.55
C GLY A 110 -17.72 -6.96 -9.71
N PHE A 111 -17.06 -8.02 -10.17
CA PHE A 111 -16.85 -9.22 -9.37
C PHE A 111 -15.89 -8.95 -8.21
N GLN A 112 -16.03 -9.71 -7.12
CA GLN A 112 -15.17 -9.55 -5.96
C GLN A 112 -13.73 -9.93 -6.31
N VAL A 113 -12.77 -9.06 -5.98
CA VAL A 113 -11.31 -9.26 -6.13
C VAL A 113 -10.85 -10.43 -5.27
N LEU A 114 -11.54 -10.68 -4.16
CA LEU A 114 -11.36 -11.82 -3.27
C LEU A 114 -12.74 -12.35 -2.91
N ASP A 115 -13.29 -13.30 -3.69
CA ASP A 115 -14.33 -14.16 -3.13
C ASP A 115 -13.63 -15.20 -2.25
N THR A 116 -13.57 -14.95 -0.95
CA THR A 116 -13.06 -15.91 0.04
C THR A 116 -13.87 -17.21 0.08
N ARG A 117 -15.04 -17.28 -0.58
CA ARG A 117 -15.80 -18.52 -0.78
C ARG A 117 -15.29 -19.35 -1.96
N LEU A 118 -14.51 -18.76 -2.88
CA LEU A 118 -13.93 -19.43 -4.05
C LEU A 118 -12.48 -19.90 -3.84
N TYR A 119 -11.84 -19.58 -2.71
CA TYR A 119 -10.58 -20.22 -2.34
C TYR A 119 -10.84 -21.64 -1.82
N ARG A 120 -11.11 -22.56 -2.75
CA ARG A 120 -11.06 -24.01 -2.54
C ARG A 120 -9.74 -24.55 -3.09
N PRO A 121 -8.72 -24.82 -2.25
CA PRO A 121 -7.44 -25.37 -2.73
C PRO A 121 -7.60 -26.75 -3.38
N PHE A 122 -8.73 -27.42 -3.18
CA PHE A 122 -9.11 -28.67 -3.85
C PHE A 122 -10.57 -28.60 -4.29
N ILE A 123 -10.80 -28.55 -5.59
CA ILE A 123 -12.12 -28.74 -6.21
C ILE A 123 -12.15 -30.17 -6.78
N PRO A 124 -13.01 -31.07 -6.30
CA PRO A 124 -13.21 -32.37 -6.93
C PRO A 124 -13.68 -32.17 -8.38
N ALA A 125 -13.15 -32.95 -9.32
CA ALA A 125 -13.49 -32.83 -10.76
C ALA A 125 -15.00 -32.93 -11.05
N SER A 126 -15.78 -33.56 -10.16
CA SER A 126 -17.24 -33.67 -10.25
C SER A 126 -17.99 -32.37 -9.97
N GLU A 127 -17.38 -31.39 -9.29
CA GLU A 127 -17.98 -30.08 -9.00
C GLU A 127 -17.55 -28.99 -9.97
N SER A 128 -16.44 -29.18 -10.71
CA SER A 128 -15.98 -28.26 -11.76
C SER A 128 -16.99 -28.08 -12.89
N ILE A 129 -17.76 -29.13 -13.19
CA ILE A 129 -18.73 -29.16 -14.31
C ILE A 129 -20.00 -28.34 -14.00
N LYS A 130 -20.28 -28.02 -12.72
CA LYS A 130 -21.48 -27.25 -12.35
C LYS A 130 -21.27 -25.72 -12.32
N LEU A 131 -20.02 -25.26 -12.49
CA LEU A 131 -19.70 -23.82 -12.50
C LEU A 131 -19.81 -23.18 -13.88
N GLU A 132 -19.99 -23.97 -14.95
CA GLU A 132 -20.16 -23.41 -16.31
C GLU A 132 -21.55 -22.76 -16.52
N ASP A 133 -22.55 -23.03 -15.67
CA ASP A 133 -23.95 -22.65 -15.93
C ASP A 133 -24.48 -21.51 -15.04
N SER A 134 -23.61 -20.83 -14.28
CA SER A 134 -24.00 -19.59 -13.58
C SER A 134 -22.93 -18.50 -13.70
N SER A 135 -23.07 -17.70 -14.75
CA SER A 135 -22.52 -16.35 -14.92
C SER A 135 -21.05 -16.16 -15.32
N ILE A 136 -20.42 -17.13 -15.99
CA ILE A 136 -19.23 -16.84 -16.83
C ILE A 136 -19.63 -16.99 -18.31
N THR A 137 -20.33 -15.99 -18.84
CA THR A 137 -20.36 -15.79 -20.29
C THR A 137 -19.04 -15.16 -20.73
N ALA A 138 -17.98 -15.96 -20.74
CA ALA A 138 -16.84 -15.68 -21.59
C ALA A 138 -17.35 -15.69 -23.04
N ARG A 139 -17.47 -14.51 -23.65
CA ARG A 139 -17.75 -14.40 -25.08
C ARG A 139 -16.66 -15.12 -25.89
N PRO A 140 -17.00 -15.62 -27.08
CA PRO A 140 -16.18 -16.58 -27.81
C PRO A 140 -14.90 -15.95 -28.34
N LYS A 141 -13.83 -16.76 -28.35
CA LYS A 141 -12.61 -16.49 -29.11
C LYS A 141 -12.99 -16.16 -30.56
N THR A 142 -12.58 -15.00 -31.02
CA THR A 142 -12.43 -14.74 -32.46
C THR A 142 -11.03 -14.19 -32.70
N LEU A 143 -10.39 -14.82 -33.67
CA LEU A 143 -9.04 -14.70 -34.27
C LEU A 143 -8.18 -13.50 -33.89
#